data_AF-A0A0C3J9U8-F1
#
_entry.id   AF-A0A0C3J9U8-F1
#
_cell.length_a   1.000
_cell.length_b   1.000
_cell.length_c   1.000
_cell.angle_alpha   90.00
_cell.angle_beta   90.00
_cell.angle_gamma   90.00
#
_symmetry.space_group_name_H-M   'P 1'
#
loop_
_entity.id
_entity.type
_entity.pdbx_description
1 polymer ?
#
loop_
_entity_poly.entity_id
_entity_poly.type
_entity_poly.pdbx_seq_one_letter_code
_entity_poly.pdbx_strand_id
1 'polypeptide(L)'
;MSDIMLQREKLILELLSKMSSIVIGSMVVVADALDESCPAKSQRQILSVLASRAGGLPHSFRIFVTSCRFPYTERVLSTAPRAQATTSDDVSAESTERDIRPYVSKQLRHLHDIGDIEVEGTAQKVECLFEWVPLAYDYIEPNRCWHNCSILP
;
A
#
# COMPACT_ATOMS: atom_id res chain seq x y z
N MET A 1 -1.32 -26.19 15.57
CA MET A 1 -1.10 -24.92 14.83
C MET A 1 0.06 -25.04 13.81
N SER A 2 0.20 -26.17 13.10
CA SER A 2 1.33 -26.44 12.18
C SER A 2 0.93 -26.61 10.71
N ASP A 3 -0.35 -26.46 10.36
CA ASP A 3 -0.86 -26.82 9.03
C ASP A 3 -0.85 -25.64 8.04
N ILE A 4 -1.29 -24.45 8.47
CA ILE A 4 -1.46 -23.28 7.59
C ILE A 4 -0.14 -22.80 6.96
N MET A 5 0.98 -22.91 7.69
CA MET A 5 2.29 -22.48 7.18
C MET A 5 2.83 -23.42 6.11
N LEU A 6 2.72 -24.73 6.37
CA LEU A 6 3.09 -25.76 5.42
C LEU A 6 2.20 -25.68 4.18
N GLN A 7 0.90 -25.41 4.37
CA GLN A 7 -0.03 -25.18 3.28
C GLN A 7 0.35 -23.95 2.44
N ARG A 8 0.70 -22.82 3.05
CA ARG A 8 1.04 -21.58 2.32
C ARG A 8 2.37 -21.69 1.58
N GLU A 9 3.40 -22.23 2.22
CA GLU A 9 4.69 -22.47 1.57
C GLU A 9 4.54 -23.48 0.43
N LYS A 10 3.77 -24.55 0.65
CA LYS A 10 3.42 -25.52 -0.40
C LYS A 10 2.62 -24.86 -1.52
N LEU A 11 1.72 -23.93 -1.22
CA LEU A 11 0.92 -23.23 -2.21
C LEU A 11 1.80 -22.35 -3.08
N ILE A 12 2.72 -21.57 -2.50
CA ILE A 12 3.70 -20.77 -3.25
C ILE A 12 4.61 -21.69 -4.07
N LEU A 13 5.16 -22.75 -3.47
CA LEU A 13 6.06 -23.67 -4.16
C LEU A 13 5.36 -24.47 -5.27
N GLU A 14 4.13 -24.92 -5.07
CA GLU A 14 3.31 -25.57 -6.09
C GLU A 14 2.92 -24.59 -7.19
N LEU A 15 2.55 -23.36 -6.84
CA LEU A 15 2.25 -22.30 -7.79
C LEU A 15 3.46 -22.05 -8.69
N LEU A 16 4.65 -21.82 -8.11
CA LEU A 16 5.89 -21.59 -8.84
C LEU A 16 6.33 -22.82 -9.67
N SER A 17 6.17 -24.03 -9.14
CA SER A 17 6.51 -25.28 -9.83
C SER A 17 5.58 -25.54 -11.03
N LYS A 18 4.26 -25.44 -10.85
CA LYS A 18 3.27 -25.64 -11.90
C LYS A 18 3.31 -24.56 -12.97
N MET A 19 3.65 -23.33 -12.59
CA MET A 19 3.72 -22.22 -13.54
C MET A 19 4.95 -22.28 -14.44
N SER A 20 6.02 -22.95 -14.03
CA SER A 20 7.23 -23.13 -14.85
C SER A 20 6.98 -23.89 -16.16
N SER A 21 5.91 -24.69 -16.25
CA SER A 21 5.60 -25.52 -17.42
C SER A 21 4.34 -25.10 -18.20
N ILE A 22 3.52 -24.19 -17.67
CA ILE A 22 2.18 -23.89 -18.22
C ILE A 22 2.05 -22.48 -18.80
N VAL A 23 2.83 -21.51 -18.32
CA VAL A 23 2.60 -20.10 -18.65
C VAL A 23 3.28 -19.70 -19.96
N ILE A 24 2.48 -19.53 -21.00
CA ILE A 24 2.89 -18.86 -22.25
C ILE A 24 2.68 -17.35 -22.04
N GLY A 25 3.72 -16.66 -21.57
CA GLY A 25 3.71 -15.19 -21.42
C GLY A 25 4.24 -14.67 -20.08
N SER A 26 4.12 -13.36 -19.87
CA SER A 26 4.52 -12.69 -18.62
C SER A 26 3.47 -12.87 -17.53
N MET A 27 3.93 -13.20 -16.33
CA MET A 27 3.10 -13.38 -15.15
C MET A 27 3.60 -12.52 -14.00
N VAL A 28 2.67 -11.87 -13.32
CA VAL A 28 2.94 -11.06 -12.14
C VAL A 28 2.15 -11.62 -10.97
N VAL A 29 2.84 -11.96 -9.88
CA VAL A 29 2.23 -12.32 -8.60
C VAL A 29 2.32 -11.13 -7.67
N VAL A 30 1.20 -10.69 -7.14
CA VAL A 30 1.13 -9.59 -6.17
C VAL A 30 0.73 -10.16 -4.82
N ALA A 31 1.61 -10.05 -3.82
CA ALA A 31 1.30 -10.33 -2.43
C ALA A 31 1.11 -8.99 -1.71
N ASP A 32 -0.15 -8.58 -1.59
CA ASP A 32 -0.52 -7.31 -0.98
C ASP A 32 -0.57 -7.40 0.55
N ALA A 33 -0.18 -6.32 1.23
CA ALA A 33 -0.23 -6.14 2.68
C ALA A 33 0.29 -7.37 3.47
N LEU A 34 1.49 -7.85 3.13
CA LEU A 34 2.01 -9.12 3.64
C LEU A 34 2.05 -9.17 5.18
N ASP A 35 2.33 -8.03 5.83
CA ASP A 35 2.36 -7.88 7.29
C ASP A 35 0.99 -8.06 7.97
N GLU A 36 -0.12 -7.84 7.26
CA GLU A 36 -1.47 -8.07 7.79
C GLU A 36 -1.86 -9.55 7.75
N SER A 37 -1.30 -10.29 6.79
CA SER A 37 -1.67 -11.68 6.53
C SER A 37 -0.93 -12.71 7.40
N CYS A 38 0.21 -12.32 7.99
CA CYS A 38 1.17 -13.23 8.60
C CYS A 38 1.90 -12.62 9.81
N PRO A 39 2.14 -13.39 10.88
CA PRO A 39 3.03 -12.96 11.95
C PRO A 39 4.46 -12.66 11.43
N ALA A 40 5.17 -11.75 12.09
CA ALA A 40 6.51 -11.30 11.69
C ALA A 40 7.50 -12.43 11.39
N LYS A 41 7.48 -13.54 12.15
CA LYS A 41 8.35 -14.70 11.90
C LYS A 41 8.03 -15.37 10.55
N SER A 42 6.76 -15.51 10.22
CA SER A 42 6.29 -16.10 8.96
C SER A 42 6.57 -15.18 7.78
N GLN A 43 6.40 -13.88 7.95
CA GLN A 43 6.77 -12.88 6.94
C GLN A 43 8.25 -13.00 6.56
N ARG A 44 9.16 -13.13 7.53
CA ARG A 44 10.59 -13.34 7.27
C ARG A 44 10.87 -14.62 6.49
N GLN A 45 10.20 -15.72 6.83
CA GLN A 45 10.38 -16.99 6.15
C GLN A 45 9.93 -16.91 4.69
N ILE A 46 8.75 -16.33 4.44
CA ILE A 46 8.24 -16.11 3.07
C ILE A 46 9.21 -15.26 2.26
N LEU A 47 9.65 -14.12 2.81
CA LEU A 47 10.60 -13.24 2.13
C LEU A 47 11.94 -13.93 1.84
N SER A 48 12.43 -14.76 2.76
CA SER A 48 13.67 -15.54 2.56
C SER A 48 13.52 -16.60 1.47
N VAL A 49 12.38 -17.30 1.43
CA VAL A 49 12.06 -18.25 0.36
C VAL A 49 11.97 -17.54 -0.99
N LEU A 50 11.31 -16.38 -1.04
CA LEU A 50 11.24 -15.57 -2.26
C LEU A 50 12.63 -15.07 -2.68
N ALA A 51 13.42 -14.52 -1.77
CA ALA A 51 14.77 -14.03 -2.04
C ALA A 51 15.69 -15.13 -2.60
N SER A 52 15.62 -16.34 -2.06
CA SER A 52 16.45 -17.47 -2.48
C SER A 52 15.96 -18.17 -3.75
N ARG A 53 14.64 -18.24 -3.98
CA ARG A 53 14.07 -19.03 -5.08
C ARG A 53 13.61 -18.20 -6.28
N ALA A 54 13.25 -16.93 -6.09
CA ALA A 54 12.77 -16.09 -7.19
C ALA A 54 13.81 -15.90 -8.30
N GLY A 55 15.11 -15.99 -7.97
CA GLY A 55 16.19 -15.94 -8.95
C GLY A 55 16.14 -17.08 -9.99
N GLY A 56 15.56 -18.22 -9.62
CA GLY A 56 15.39 -19.39 -10.50
C GLY A 56 14.10 -19.37 -11.32
N LEU A 57 13.27 -18.34 -11.20
CA LEU A 57 12.05 -18.23 -12.00
C LEU A 57 12.36 -17.75 -13.43
N PRO A 58 11.53 -18.13 -14.41
CA PRO A 58 11.64 -17.60 -15.77
C PRO A 58 11.63 -16.07 -15.76
N HIS A 59 12.31 -15.44 -16.72
CA HIS A 59 12.35 -13.97 -16.86
C HIS A 59 10.95 -13.36 -17.08
N SER A 60 9.99 -14.16 -17.51
CA SER A 60 8.60 -13.76 -17.68
C SER A 60 7.85 -13.63 -16.34
N PHE A 61 8.40 -14.13 -15.23
CA PHE A 61 7.79 -14.09 -13.92
C PHE A 61 8.27 -12.90 -13.10
N ARG A 62 7.35 -12.15 -12.50
CA ARG A 62 7.65 -11.05 -11.59
C ARG A 62 6.82 -11.21 -10.32
N ILE A 63 7.43 -10.91 -9.18
CA ILE A 63 6.76 -10.95 -7.88
C ILE A 63 6.84 -9.56 -7.27
N PHE A 64 5.68 -9.01 -6.90
CA PHE A 64 5.57 -7.75 -6.18
C PHE A 64 5.01 -8.03 -4.79
N VAL A 65 5.65 -7.48 -3.76
CA VAL A 65 5.24 -7.66 -2.37
C VAL A 65 5.11 -6.28 -1.76
N THR A 66 3.96 -5.96 -1.19
CA THR A 66 3.74 -4.73 -0.42
C THR A 66 3.64 -5.09 1.06
N SER A 67 4.11 -4.19 1.92
CA SER A 67 4.01 -4.35 3.37
C SER A 67 4.19 -3.00 4.09
N CYS A 68 3.40 -2.76 5.13
CA CYS A 68 3.55 -1.61 6.01
C CYS A 68 4.80 -1.80 6.90
N ARG A 69 5.78 -0.90 6.73
CA ARG A 69 7.07 -0.79 7.43
C ARG A 69 7.52 -2.06 8.17
N PHE A 70 8.22 -2.93 7.46
CA PHE A 70 8.93 -4.04 8.07
C PHE A 70 10.44 -3.78 7.98
N PRO A 71 11.12 -3.41 9.09
CA PRO A 71 12.54 -2.96 9.07
C PRO A 71 13.52 -4.07 8.65
N TYR A 72 13.04 -5.30 8.46
CA TYR A 72 13.84 -6.45 8.07
C TYR A 72 13.66 -6.83 6.58
N THR A 73 12.69 -6.25 5.87
CA THR A 73 12.41 -6.58 4.45
C THR A 73 13.58 -6.24 3.55
N GLU A 74 14.14 -5.03 3.70
CA GLU A 74 15.29 -4.57 2.93
C GLU A 74 16.51 -5.48 3.12
N ARG A 75 16.78 -5.90 4.36
CA ARG A 75 17.94 -6.74 4.66
C ARG A 75 17.85 -8.14 4.06
N VAL A 76 16.65 -8.71 3.97
CA VAL A 76 16.45 -10.02 3.35
C VAL A 76 16.51 -9.91 1.84
N LEU A 77 15.83 -8.90 1.27
CA LEU A 77 15.76 -8.72 -0.17
C LEU A 77 17.08 -8.24 -0.77
N SER A 78 17.93 -7.50 -0.03
CA SER A 78 19.25 -7.08 -0.52
C SER A 78 20.20 -8.25 -0.80
N THR A 79 19.93 -9.42 -0.24
CA THR A 79 20.71 -10.65 -0.52
C THR A 79 20.29 -11.34 -1.82
N ALA A 80 19.17 -10.94 -2.43
CA ALA A 80 18.66 -11.52 -3.66
C ALA A 80 19.15 -10.73 -4.89
N PRO A 81 19.92 -11.34 -5.81
CA PRO A 81 20.53 -10.64 -6.95
C PRO A 81 19.56 -9.97 -7.93
N ARG A 82 18.27 -10.34 -7.89
CA ARG A 82 17.22 -9.87 -8.82
C ARG A 82 16.06 -9.19 -8.10
N ALA A 83 16.18 -8.93 -6.80
CA ALA A 83 15.16 -8.21 -6.05
C ALA A 83 15.47 -6.72 -6.05
N GLN A 84 14.43 -5.92 -6.26
CA GLN A 84 14.47 -4.49 -6.02
C GLN A 84 13.55 -4.22 -4.83
N ALA A 85 14.10 -3.64 -3.77
CA ALA A 85 13.32 -3.11 -2.66
C ALA A 85 13.14 -1.60 -2.89
N THR A 86 11.92 -1.11 -2.66
CA THR A 86 11.61 0.31 -2.69
C THR A 86 10.75 0.60 -1.48
N THR A 87 11.11 1.63 -0.72
CA THR A 87 10.36 2.04 0.47
C THR A 87 9.61 3.33 0.16
N SER A 88 8.39 3.44 0.68
CA SER A 88 7.57 4.63 0.48
C SER A 88 8.08 5.85 1.27
N ASP A 89 9.01 5.63 2.21
CA ASP A 89 9.64 6.68 3.02
C ASP A 89 10.62 7.56 2.21
N ASP A 90 10.94 7.16 0.96
CA ASP A 90 11.77 7.95 0.04
C ASP A 90 11.02 9.15 -0.58
N VAL A 91 9.71 9.28 -0.34
CA VAL A 91 8.90 10.39 -0.82
C VAL A 91 8.90 11.50 0.23
N SER A 92 9.46 12.67 -0.09
CA SER A 92 9.52 13.78 0.85
C SER A 92 8.11 14.32 1.15
N ALA A 93 7.88 14.76 2.39
CA ALA A 93 6.60 15.38 2.77
C ALA A 93 6.23 16.55 1.84
N GLU A 94 7.21 17.34 1.39
CA GLU A 94 7.01 18.42 0.43
C GLU A 94 6.51 17.93 -0.93
N SER A 95 6.99 16.77 -1.40
CA SER A 95 6.51 16.17 -2.65
C SER A 95 5.09 15.63 -2.51
N THR A 96 4.78 14.99 -1.38
CA THR A 96 3.43 14.48 -1.11
C THR A 96 2.42 15.61 -0.93
N GLU A 97 2.80 16.69 -0.24
CA GLU A 97 1.98 17.88 -0.05
C GLU A 97 1.67 18.58 -1.38
N ARG A 98 2.67 18.66 -2.28
CA ARG A 98 2.49 19.21 -3.63
C ARG A 98 1.45 18.44 -4.43
N ASP A 99 1.42 17.11 -4.31
CA ASP A 99 0.53 16.25 -5.09
C ASP A 99 -0.85 16.10 -4.45
N ILE A 100 -0.94 16.20 -3.11
CA ILE A 100 -2.23 16.07 -2.40
C ILE A 100 -3.08 17.33 -2.50
N ARG A 101 -2.49 18.54 -2.58
CA ARG A 101 -3.27 19.80 -2.69
C ARG A 101 -4.16 19.84 -3.95
N PRO A 102 -3.66 19.54 -5.16
CA PRO A 102 -4.51 19.44 -6.36
C PRO A 102 -5.57 18.34 -6.24
N TYR A 103 -5.24 17.22 -5.58
CA TYR A 103 -6.17 16.12 -5.37
C TYR A 103 -7.33 16.54 -4.45
N VAL A 104 -7.02 17.14 -3.29
CA VAL A 104 -8.00 17.69 -2.34
C VAL A 104 -8.84 18.78 -3.00
N SER A 105 -8.23 19.73 -3.70
CA SER A 105 -8.95 20.78 -4.45
C SER A 105 -9.96 20.17 -5.43
N LYS A 106 -9.56 19.13 -6.18
CA LYS A 106 -10.46 18.43 -7.10
C LYS A 106 -11.59 17.71 -6.38
N GLN A 107 -11.33 17.11 -5.21
CA GLN A 107 -12.32 16.42 -4.39
C GLN A 107 -13.28 17.39 -3.70
N LEU A 108 -12.87 18.63 -3.43
CA LEU A 108 -13.73 19.62 -2.76
C LEU A 108 -14.43 20.57 -3.73
N ARG A 109 -14.13 20.51 -5.04
CA ARG A 109 -14.62 21.47 -6.05
C ARG A 109 -16.15 21.61 -6.12
N HIS A 110 -16.88 20.57 -5.72
CA HIS A 110 -18.34 20.54 -5.79
C HIS A 110 -19.02 21.10 -4.55
N LEU A 111 -18.25 21.40 -3.50
CA LEU A 111 -18.74 22.11 -2.33
C LEU A 111 -18.69 23.61 -2.62
N HIS A 112 -19.81 24.30 -2.46
CA HIS A 112 -19.85 25.76 -2.51
C HIS A 112 -19.04 26.34 -1.33
N ASP A 113 -18.36 27.47 -1.56
CA ASP A 113 -17.57 28.19 -0.56
C ASP A 113 -16.38 27.38 0.02
N ILE A 114 -15.67 26.64 -0.84
CA ILE A 114 -14.34 26.11 -0.53
C ILE A 114 -13.28 27.01 -1.19
N GLY A 115 -12.42 27.59 -0.36
CA GLY A 115 -11.27 28.36 -0.80
C GLY A 115 -9.94 27.63 -0.53
N ASP A 116 -8.85 28.33 -0.82
CA ASP A 116 -7.50 27.80 -0.64
C ASP A 116 -7.18 27.46 0.82
N ILE A 117 -7.82 28.13 1.79
CA ILE A 117 -7.63 27.89 3.23
C ILE A 117 -8.18 26.52 3.63
N GLU A 118 -9.38 26.16 3.18
CA GLU A 118 -10.00 24.87 3.48
C GLU A 118 -9.25 23.71 2.78
N VAL A 119 -8.78 23.94 1.55
CA VAL A 119 -7.93 22.98 0.81
C VAL A 119 -6.62 22.76 1.55
N GLU A 120 -5.98 23.83 2.00
CA GLU A 120 -4.73 23.78 2.75
C GLU A 120 -4.88 23.07 4.09
N GLY A 121 -5.87 23.48 4.89
CA GLY A 121 -6.14 22.86 6.18
C GLY A 121 -6.50 21.39 6.06
N THR A 122 -7.17 20.99 4.98
CA THR A 122 -7.48 19.58 4.71
C THR A 122 -6.24 18.81 4.30
N ALA A 123 -5.42 19.33 3.38
CA ALA A 123 -4.17 18.71 2.95
C ALA A 123 -3.19 18.47 4.12
N GLN A 124 -3.11 19.43 5.05
CA GLN A 124 -2.31 19.31 6.26
C GLN A 124 -2.90 18.29 7.25
N LYS A 125 -4.22 18.26 7.43
CA LYS A 125 -4.91 17.34 8.35
C LYS A 125 -4.89 15.89 7.90
N VAL A 126 -4.87 15.62 6.61
CA VAL A 126 -4.75 14.25 6.08
C VAL A 126 -3.31 13.73 6.13
N GLU A 127 -2.38 14.49 6.73
CA GLU A 127 -0.96 14.11 6.88
C GLU A 127 -0.31 13.67 5.56
N CYS A 128 -0.73 14.27 4.45
CA CYS A 128 -0.32 13.88 3.10
C CYS A 128 -0.67 12.43 2.69
N LEU A 129 -1.62 11.78 3.37
CA LEU A 129 -2.14 10.46 3.01
C LEU A 129 -3.40 10.60 2.14
N PHE A 130 -3.30 10.20 0.87
CA PHE A 130 -4.40 10.27 -0.10
C PHE A 130 -5.65 9.51 0.34
N GLU A 131 -5.47 8.41 1.09
CA GLU A 131 -6.55 7.56 1.60
C GLU A 131 -7.43 8.26 2.65
N TRP A 132 -6.92 9.31 3.29
CA TRP A 132 -7.63 10.03 4.35
C TRP A 132 -8.45 11.19 3.81
N VAL A 133 -8.28 11.56 2.53
CA VAL A 133 -9.01 12.65 1.89
C VAL A 133 -10.53 12.39 1.80
N PRO A 134 -11.01 11.18 1.44
CA PRO A 134 -12.44 10.87 1.52
C PRO A 134 -12.98 10.92 2.96
N LEU A 135 -12.20 10.51 3.95
CA LEU A 135 -12.60 10.59 5.36
C LEU A 135 -12.69 12.04 5.85
N ALA A 136 -11.77 12.89 5.39
CA ALA A 136 -11.82 14.32 5.67
C ALA A 136 -13.03 14.98 4.96
N TYR A 137 -13.35 14.54 3.74
CA TYR A 137 -14.55 14.96 3.03
C TYR A 137 -15.83 14.61 3.83
N ASP A 138 -15.96 13.36 4.26
CA ASP A 138 -17.07 12.87 5.08
C ASP A 138 -17.17 13.57 6.44
N TYR A 139 -16.08 14.20 6.90
CA TYR A 139 -16.09 15.03 8.10
C TYR A 139 -16.49 16.49 7.80
N ILE A 140 -16.13 17.03 6.64
CA ILE A 140 -16.43 18.41 6.22
C ILE A 140 -17.90 18.54 5.79
N GLU A 141 -18.46 17.56 5.09
CA GLU A 141 -19.83 17.60 4.57
C GLU A 141 -20.91 17.66 5.67
N PRO A 142 -20.87 16.86 6.76
CA PRO A 142 -21.91 16.86 7.80
C PRO A 142 -21.73 17.96 8.85
N ASN A 143 -20.50 18.41 9.11
CA ASN A 143 -20.24 19.49 10.08
C ASN A 143 -20.75 20.87 9.61
N ARG A 144 -21.14 21.00 8.33
CA ARG A 144 -21.85 22.17 7.81
C ARG A 144 -23.34 22.21 8.15
N CYS A 145 -23.96 21.06 8.48
CA CYS A 145 -25.37 21.00 8.86
C CYS A 145 -25.65 21.50 10.30
N TRP A 146 -24.62 21.74 11.11
CA TRP A 146 -24.77 22.24 12.48
C TRP A 146 -24.63 23.77 12.61
N HIS A 147 -24.06 24.45 11.60
CA HIS A 147 -23.92 25.91 11.64
C HIS A 147 -25.16 26.69 11.17
N ASN A 148 -26.24 26.01 10.76
CA ASN A 148 -27.54 26.62 10.45
C ASN A 148 -28.62 26.43 11.53
N CYS A 149 -28.29 25.84 12.68
CA CYS A 149 -29.18 25.88 13.85
C CYS A 149 -28.74 26.99 14.81
N SER A 150 -29.09 28.21 14.46
CA SER A 150 -29.31 29.28 15.43
C SER A 150 -30.55 30.06 14.99
N ILE A 151 -31.45 30.32 15.95
CA ILE A 151 -32.75 31.03 15.89
C ILE A 151 -33.95 30.05 15.82
N LEU A 152 -34.92 29.92 16.74
CA LEU A 152 -35.39 30.55 18.01
C LEU A 152 -36.54 29.63 18.56
N PRO A 153 -37.11 29.81 19.77
CA PRO A 153 -36.87 30.83 20.81
C PRO A 153 -36.23 30.29 22.10
#